data_AF-A0A9D7SFL4-F1
#
_entry.id   AF-A0A9D7SFL4-F1
#
_cell.length_a   1.000
_cell.length_b   1.000
_cell.length_c   1.000
_cell.angle_alpha   90.00
_cell.angle_beta   90.00
_cell.angle_gamma   90.00
#
_symmetry.space_group_name_H-M   'P 1'
#
loop_
_entity.id
_entity.type
_entity.pdbx_description
1 polymer ?
#
loop_
_entity_poly.entity_id
_entity_poly.type
_entity_poly.pdbx_seq_one_letter_code
_entity_poly.pdbx_strand_id
1 'polypeptide(L)'
;MSLWNDLTPSKRCDWIDQLRGWAVIVMIEVHVVNVWLFPGLRPDWLNYLNGLVAPSFTMAAGYSLVISTFRTDGTLRPFWPDTARRLGFILLCAYALHAPGITAADWTVLNTAQKARELFKIDVLQCIVFSLLILQFLARLVRNPRVFTGLALVIAIFVPLVSPHLWAHGVADGLWLPIRGLFNGNTDRGVSSLFPLFPWITFPAFGAFLGGLYRHLRVEPIDGKARWSEPKFLAGLAVLGAVLLAWGTSRQQAWLWGGQWLQENGTWMLHSPTGAFTYGELGAIANTTLPSVAGRAGFILLGGSLMGAIELLRPKGHGPNPIKAASAESLLLYMLHLNLLFSVLLSPAVIGLTGLGWGSLGWPGTLLLTAAVIGLNLWAGILWQRVRQTPERMRGLQLKAVALLGVWFVVGGWWTFRHFLQSPELAKEPYHFLNAARVRKGLPPTPDGLSRDPQEYFREAERRKIRLSEGARADLTRLIESRRESR
;
A
#
# COMPACT_ATOMS: atom_id res chain seq x y z
N MET A 1 3.42 -30.59 -29.41
CA MET A 1 3.72 -29.32 -30.11
C MET A 1 4.68 -28.53 -29.23
N SER A 2 5.76 -27.97 -29.79
CA SER A 2 6.69 -27.13 -29.00
C SER A 2 5.96 -25.89 -28.48
N LEU A 3 6.09 -25.57 -27.19
CA LEU A 3 5.50 -24.36 -26.57
C LEU A 3 5.91 -23.08 -27.31
N TRP A 4 7.10 -23.08 -27.95
CA TRP A 4 7.61 -21.97 -28.73
C TRP A 4 6.83 -21.70 -30.02
N ASN A 5 6.12 -22.69 -30.53
CA ASN A 5 5.33 -22.61 -31.76
C ASN A 5 3.81 -22.55 -31.48
N ASP A 6 3.41 -22.45 -30.22
CA ASP A 6 2.00 -22.26 -29.85
C ASP A 6 1.58 -20.81 -30.10
N LEU A 7 0.97 -20.60 -31.26
CA LEU A 7 0.43 -19.31 -31.70
C LEU A 7 -1.09 -19.22 -31.47
N THR A 8 -1.62 -19.94 -30.49
CA THR A 8 -3.03 -19.74 -30.09
C THR A 8 -3.22 -18.35 -29.48
N PRO A 9 -4.23 -17.57 -29.94
CA PRO A 9 -4.54 -16.28 -29.34
C PRO A 9 -4.91 -16.42 -27.87
N SER A 10 -4.29 -15.59 -27.03
CA SER A 10 -4.50 -15.64 -25.60
C SER A 10 -5.77 -14.91 -25.18
N LYS A 11 -6.52 -15.52 -24.24
CA LYS A 11 -7.64 -14.88 -23.54
C LYS A 11 -7.27 -14.47 -22.10
N ARG A 12 -6.13 -14.95 -21.58
CA ARG A 12 -5.72 -14.76 -20.18
C ARG A 12 -4.20 -14.63 -20.08
N CYS A 13 -3.74 -13.72 -19.22
CA CYS A 13 -2.32 -13.44 -19.03
C CYS A 13 -1.82 -14.12 -17.76
N ASP A 14 -1.32 -15.35 -17.89
CA ASP A 14 -0.92 -16.16 -16.74
C ASP A 14 0.24 -15.53 -15.97
N TRP A 15 1.23 -14.92 -16.64
CA TRP A 15 2.38 -14.29 -15.98
C TRP A 15 1.99 -13.11 -15.07
N ILE A 16 0.98 -12.31 -15.46
CA ILE A 16 0.48 -11.21 -14.61
C ILE A 16 -0.29 -11.76 -13.42
N ASP A 17 -1.06 -12.82 -13.63
CA ASP A 17 -1.74 -13.48 -12.52
C ASP A 17 -0.74 -14.05 -11.52
N GLN A 18 0.36 -14.64 -11.99
CA GLN A 18 1.48 -15.10 -11.15
C GLN A 18 2.16 -13.94 -10.42
N LEU A 19 2.55 -12.88 -11.15
CA LEU A 19 3.18 -11.70 -10.56
C LEU A 19 2.33 -11.13 -9.42
N ARG A 20 1.03 -10.95 -9.66
CA ARG A 20 0.09 -10.45 -8.64
C ARG A 20 -0.05 -11.43 -7.47
N GLY A 21 -0.14 -12.73 -7.72
CA GLY A 21 -0.26 -13.75 -6.68
C GLY A 21 0.96 -13.81 -5.76
N TRP A 22 2.16 -13.79 -6.33
CA TRP A 22 3.41 -13.73 -5.57
C TRP A 22 3.60 -12.40 -4.85
N ALA A 23 3.24 -11.28 -5.47
CA ALA A 23 3.28 -9.98 -4.80
C ALA A 23 2.41 -9.95 -3.54
N VAL A 24 1.25 -10.63 -3.52
CA VAL A 24 0.44 -10.76 -2.30
C VAL A 24 1.17 -11.52 -1.20
N ILE A 25 1.87 -12.60 -1.54
CA ILE A 25 2.59 -13.41 -0.56
C ILE A 25 3.73 -12.60 0.07
N VAL A 26 4.52 -11.92 -0.77
CA VAL A 26 5.61 -11.05 -0.30
C VAL A 26 5.05 -9.88 0.50
N MET A 27 3.95 -9.26 0.08
CA MET A 27 3.30 -8.17 0.83
C MET A 27 2.97 -8.55 2.28
N ILE A 28 2.45 -9.76 2.49
CA ILE A 28 2.14 -10.27 3.84
C ILE A 28 3.45 -10.41 4.63
N GLU A 29 4.48 -10.99 4.02
CA GLU A 29 5.81 -11.11 4.64
C GLU A 29 6.37 -9.75 5.04
N VAL A 30 6.35 -8.75 4.16
CA VAL A 30 6.83 -7.39 4.45
C VAL A 30 6.18 -6.83 5.70
N HIS A 31 4.86 -6.99 5.85
CA HIS A 31 4.14 -6.43 6.99
C HIS A 31 4.44 -7.18 8.28
N VAL A 32 4.61 -8.51 8.24
CA VAL A 32 5.03 -9.27 9.43
C VAL A 32 6.46 -8.90 9.82
N VAL A 33 7.39 -8.85 8.86
CA VAL A 33 8.79 -8.49 9.11
C VAL A 33 8.91 -7.07 9.64
N ASN A 34 8.19 -6.10 9.05
CA ASN A 34 8.26 -4.72 9.51
C ASN A 34 7.65 -4.49 10.89
N VAL A 35 6.72 -5.34 11.32
CA VAL A 35 6.10 -5.23 12.64
C VAL A 35 6.93 -5.95 13.70
N TRP A 36 7.32 -7.21 13.48
CA TRP A 36 7.89 -8.05 14.54
C TRP A 36 9.40 -8.24 14.47
N LEU A 37 10.05 -8.14 13.32
CA LEU A 37 11.51 -8.29 13.26
C LEU A 37 12.16 -7.04 13.86
N PHE A 38 13.12 -7.23 14.75
CA PHE A 38 13.90 -6.13 15.30
C PHE A 38 14.50 -5.28 14.16
N PRO A 39 14.33 -3.94 14.17
CA PRO A 39 14.75 -3.08 13.07
C PRO A 39 16.21 -3.24 12.65
N GLY A 40 17.13 -3.45 13.60
CA GLY A 40 18.57 -3.63 13.34
C GLY A 40 18.94 -4.98 12.72
N LEU A 41 18.00 -5.92 12.59
CA LEU A 41 18.23 -7.20 11.93
C LEU A 41 17.75 -7.24 10.47
N ARG A 42 17.16 -6.14 9.96
CA ARG A 42 16.62 -6.05 8.60
C ARG A 42 17.72 -5.63 7.60
N PRO A 43 18.15 -6.51 6.69
CA PRO A 43 19.15 -6.15 5.70
C PRO A 43 18.57 -5.30 4.57
N ASP A 44 19.39 -4.46 3.96
CA ASP A 44 18.96 -3.52 2.91
C ASP A 44 18.39 -4.21 1.66
N TRP A 45 18.93 -5.37 1.29
CA TRP A 45 18.41 -6.13 0.15
C TRP A 45 16.96 -6.57 0.37
N LEU A 46 16.57 -6.88 1.62
CA LEU A 46 15.20 -7.25 1.95
C LEU A 46 14.29 -6.02 1.91
N ASN A 47 14.75 -4.89 2.46
CA ASN A 47 14.00 -3.63 2.34
C ASN A 47 13.77 -3.24 0.87
N TYR A 48 14.77 -3.46 0.00
CA TYR A 48 14.63 -3.22 -1.44
C TYR A 48 13.60 -4.17 -2.07
N LEU A 49 13.69 -5.48 -1.80
CA LEU A 49 12.73 -6.48 -2.29
C LEU A 49 11.30 -6.14 -1.84
N ASN A 50 11.15 -5.77 -0.57
CA ASN A 50 9.88 -5.37 0.03
C ASN A 50 9.31 -4.11 -0.64
N GLY A 51 10.16 -3.19 -1.07
CA GLY A 51 9.80 -2.01 -1.85
C GLY A 51 9.31 -2.31 -3.28
N LEU A 52 9.48 -3.53 -3.80
CA LEU A 52 8.98 -3.91 -5.14
C LEU A 52 7.52 -4.36 -5.15
N VAL A 53 6.93 -4.65 -3.98
CA VAL A 53 5.56 -5.17 -3.85
C VAL A 53 4.53 -4.21 -4.45
N ALA A 54 4.53 -2.95 -4.00
CA ALA A 54 3.58 -1.94 -4.47
C ALA A 54 3.73 -1.62 -5.99
N PRO A 55 4.95 -1.40 -6.51
CA PRO A 55 5.22 -1.37 -7.96
C PRO A 55 4.67 -2.57 -8.74
N SER A 56 4.80 -3.79 -8.21
CA SER A 56 4.32 -5.00 -8.87
C SER A 56 2.80 -4.98 -9.01
N PHE A 57 2.07 -4.62 -7.95
CA PHE A 57 0.61 -4.51 -7.99
C PHE A 57 0.11 -3.42 -8.93
N THR A 58 0.72 -2.24 -8.86
CA THR A 58 0.34 -1.09 -9.68
C THR A 58 0.61 -1.37 -11.16
N MET A 59 1.75 -1.98 -11.50
CA MET A 59 2.07 -2.42 -12.86
C MET A 59 1.09 -3.49 -13.36
N ALA A 60 0.79 -4.51 -12.54
CA ALA A 60 -0.20 -5.53 -12.89
C ALA A 60 -1.62 -4.94 -13.10
N ALA A 61 -1.99 -3.93 -12.32
CA ALA A 61 -3.25 -3.21 -12.45
C ALA A 61 -3.32 -2.44 -13.78
N GLY A 62 -2.27 -1.70 -14.13
CA GLY A 62 -2.15 -0.99 -15.40
C GLY A 62 -2.15 -1.91 -16.61
N TYR A 63 -1.50 -3.07 -16.52
CA TYR A 63 -1.55 -4.09 -17.56
C TYR A 63 -2.97 -4.63 -17.77
N SER A 64 -3.63 -5.02 -16.68
CA SER A 64 -4.99 -5.55 -16.69
C SER A 64 -6.01 -4.52 -17.20
N LEU A 65 -5.72 -3.23 -17.02
CA LEU A 65 -6.54 -2.13 -17.51
C LEU A 65 -6.74 -2.19 -19.02
N VAL A 66 -5.67 -2.38 -19.78
CA VAL A 66 -5.73 -2.31 -21.26
C VAL A 66 -6.60 -3.42 -21.82
N ILE A 67 -6.42 -4.64 -21.29
CA ILE A 67 -7.16 -5.84 -21.69
C ILE A 67 -8.64 -5.74 -21.31
N SER A 68 -8.94 -5.09 -20.18
CA SER A 68 -10.32 -4.88 -19.74
C SER A 68 -11.00 -3.67 -20.41
N THR A 69 -10.24 -2.70 -20.91
CA THR A 69 -10.77 -1.45 -21.49
C THR A 69 -10.99 -1.57 -22.99
N PHE A 70 -10.05 -2.16 -23.72
CA PHE A 70 -10.14 -2.31 -25.17
C PHE A 70 -10.62 -3.72 -25.51
N ARG A 71 -11.60 -3.80 -26.42
CA ARG A 71 -12.00 -5.06 -27.05
C ARG A 71 -10.95 -5.50 -28.08
N THR A 72 -11.11 -6.71 -28.60
CA THR A 72 -10.25 -7.26 -29.66
C THR A 72 -10.31 -6.42 -30.94
N ASP A 73 -11.47 -5.86 -31.25
CA ASP A 73 -11.70 -4.92 -32.36
C ASP A 73 -11.12 -3.50 -32.12
N GLY A 74 -10.61 -3.22 -30.92
CA GLY A 74 -10.05 -1.92 -30.55
C GLY A 74 -11.09 -0.92 -30.02
N THR A 75 -12.38 -1.28 -29.99
CA THR A 75 -13.43 -0.44 -29.40
C THR A 75 -13.36 -0.44 -27.87
N LEU A 76 -13.87 0.63 -27.26
CA LEU A 76 -13.87 0.81 -25.81
C LEU A 76 -15.03 0.06 -25.16
N ARG A 77 -14.74 -0.60 -24.03
CA ARG A 77 -15.78 -1.10 -23.12
C ARG A 77 -16.38 0.05 -22.29
N PRO A 78 -17.66 -0.03 -21.92
CA PRO A 78 -18.31 1.00 -21.12
C PRO A 78 -17.62 1.15 -19.75
N PHE A 79 -17.51 2.40 -19.28
CA PHE A 79 -16.97 2.69 -17.95
C PHE A 79 -17.96 2.30 -16.85
N TRP A 80 -19.21 2.71 -17.04
CA TRP A 80 -20.30 2.47 -16.13
C TRP A 80 -21.10 1.23 -16.58
N PRO A 81 -21.57 0.37 -15.64
CA PRO A 81 -21.40 0.46 -14.20
C PRO A 81 -20.17 -0.28 -13.64
N ASP A 82 -19.61 -1.24 -14.38
CA ASP A 82 -18.74 -2.25 -13.76
C ASP A 82 -17.36 -1.71 -13.36
N THR A 83 -16.71 -0.95 -14.25
CA THR A 83 -15.38 -0.38 -13.97
C THR A 83 -15.47 0.64 -12.84
N ALA A 84 -16.45 1.53 -12.93
CA ALA A 84 -16.69 2.56 -11.93
C ALA A 84 -17.03 1.98 -10.56
N ARG A 85 -17.93 1.00 -10.49
CA ARG A 85 -18.28 0.33 -9.22
C ARG A 85 -17.08 -0.37 -8.60
N ARG A 86 -16.24 -1.03 -9.42
CA ARG A 86 -15.01 -1.68 -8.95
C ARG A 86 -14.00 -0.66 -8.40
N LEU A 87 -13.73 0.42 -9.14
CA LEU A 87 -12.78 1.45 -8.71
C LEU A 87 -13.30 2.20 -7.48
N GLY A 88 -14.59 2.52 -7.44
CA GLY A 88 -15.24 3.12 -6.28
C GLY A 88 -15.18 2.22 -5.05
N PHE A 89 -15.37 0.90 -5.20
CA PHE A 89 -15.22 -0.04 -4.10
C PHE A 89 -13.78 -0.11 -3.58
N ILE A 90 -12.78 -0.15 -4.47
CA ILE A 90 -11.36 -0.13 -4.05
C ILE A 90 -11.04 1.18 -3.33
N LEU A 91 -11.55 2.32 -3.83
CA LEU A 91 -11.35 3.63 -3.20
C LEU A 91 -12.00 3.71 -1.81
N LEU A 92 -13.21 3.17 -1.68
CA LEU A 92 -13.90 3.06 -0.40
C LEU A 92 -13.08 2.23 0.59
N CYS A 93 -12.58 1.06 0.17
CA CYS A 93 -11.70 0.24 1.00
C CYS A 93 -10.40 0.98 1.39
N ALA A 94 -9.82 1.74 0.45
CA ALA A 94 -8.60 2.50 0.69
C ALA A 94 -8.77 3.54 1.82
N TYR A 95 -9.85 4.34 1.76
CA TYR A 95 -10.14 5.30 2.82
C TYR A 95 -10.64 4.64 4.10
N ALA A 96 -11.38 3.53 4.01
CA ALA A 96 -11.84 2.80 5.19
C ALA A 96 -10.69 2.24 6.03
N LEU A 97 -9.55 1.90 5.42
CA LEU A 97 -8.36 1.44 6.15
C LEU A 97 -7.70 2.54 6.99
N HIS A 98 -7.90 3.81 6.61
CA HIS A 98 -7.40 4.97 7.35
C HIS A 98 -8.51 5.69 8.12
N ALA A 99 -9.69 5.07 8.23
CA ALA A 99 -10.75 5.59 9.06
C ALA A 99 -10.27 5.76 10.51
N PRO A 100 -10.73 6.80 11.24
CA PRO A 100 -10.44 6.97 12.67
C PRO A 100 -10.74 5.71 13.50
N GLY A 101 -11.69 4.91 13.03
CA GLY A 101 -12.01 3.57 13.51
C GLY A 101 -13.23 3.00 12.78
N ILE A 102 -13.70 1.85 13.24
CA ILE A 102 -14.85 1.13 12.68
C ILE A 102 -16.14 1.33 13.49
N THR A 103 -16.15 2.28 14.44
CA THR A 103 -17.30 2.56 15.31
C THR A 103 -17.76 4.01 15.19
N ALA A 104 -19.06 4.26 15.38
CA ALA A 104 -19.65 5.60 15.38
C ALA A 104 -19.02 6.49 16.47
N ALA A 105 -18.61 5.91 17.59
CA ALA A 105 -17.87 6.61 18.63
C ALA A 105 -16.51 7.12 18.12
N ASP A 106 -15.77 6.33 17.34
CA ASP A 106 -14.48 6.72 16.72
C ASP A 106 -14.62 7.87 15.72
N TRP A 107 -15.75 7.94 15.01
CA TRP A 107 -16.03 9.02 14.06
C TRP A 107 -16.53 10.30 14.72
N THR A 108 -17.02 10.23 15.96
CA THR A 108 -17.64 11.36 16.66
C THR A 108 -16.82 11.81 17.86
N VAL A 109 -16.95 11.11 19.00
CA VAL A 109 -16.41 11.53 20.30
C VAL A 109 -14.97 11.07 20.53
N LEU A 110 -14.56 9.94 19.96
CA LEU A 110 -13.20 9.39 20.04
C LEU A 110 -12.34 9.75 18.82
N ASN A 111 -12.79 10.73 18.02
CA ASN A 111 -12.01 11.27 16.92
C ASN A 111 -10.98 12.29 17.44
N THR A 112 -9.83 12.35 16.80
CA THR A 112 -8.79 13.36 17.06
C THR A 112 -8.41 14.06 15.76
N ALA A 113 -7.87 15.27 15.85
CA ALA A 113 -7.39 15.99 14.66
C ALA A 113 -6.33 15.19 13.88
N GLN A 114 -5.53 14.34 14.55
CA GLN A 114 -4.60 13.44 13.87
C GLN A 114 -5.34 12.32 13.14
N LYS A 115 -6.26 11.61 13.80
CA LYS A 115 -7.07 10.55 13.15
C LYS A 115 -7.86 11.05 11.95
N ALA A 116 -8.41 12.26 12.04
CA ALA A 116 -9.10 12.90 10.92
C ALA A 116 -8.16 13.24 9.75
N ARG A 117 -6.90 13.60 10.02
CA ARG A 117 -5.89 13.84 8.98
C ARG A 117 -5.40 12.54 8.34
N GLU A 118 -5.20 11.48 9.14
CA GLU A 118 -4.82 10.15 8.65
C GLU A 118 -5.82 9.60 7.64
N LEU A 119 -7.11 9.92 7.75
CA LEU A 119 -8.12 9.56 6.75
C LEU A 119 -7.73 10.00 5.32
N PHE A 120 -7.03 11.13 5.18
CA PHE A 120 -6.60 11.65 3.89
C PHE A 120 -5.20 11.21 3.48
N LYS A 121 -4.59 10.27 4.22
CA LYS A 121 -3.34 9.65 3.83
C LYS A 121 -3.51 8.91 2.50
N ILE A 122 -2.56 9.14 1.60
CA ILE A 122 -2.50 8.50 0.30
C ILE A 122 -1.52 7.32 0.38
N ASP A 123 -2.07 6.11 0.25
CA ASP A 123 -1.34 4.85 0.18
C ASP A 123 -1.55 4.17 -1.18
N VAL A 124 -1.04 2.95 -1.33
CA VAL A 124 -0.95 2.23 -2.61
C VAL A 124 -2.32 2.02 -3.26
N LEU A 125 -3.40 1.82 -2.50
CA LEU A 125 -4.74 1.61 -3.07
C LEU A 125 -5.28 2.88 -3.73
N GLN A 126 -5.14 4.04 -3.08
CA GLN A 126 -5.50 5.34 -3.64
C GLN A 126 -4.67 5.61 -4.90
N CYS A 127 -3.35 5.37 -4.84
CA CYS A 127 -2.46 5.49 -5.99
C CYS A 127 -2.93 4.63 -7.18
N ILE A 128 -3.30 3.36 -6.93
CA ILE A 128 -3.86 2.47 -7.97
C ILE A 128 -5.13 3.09 -8.55
N VAL A 129 -6.11 3.47 -7.73
CA VAL A 129 -7.39 3.99 -8.22
C VAL A 129 -7.19 5.25 -9.06
N PHE A 130 -6.47 6.25 -8.54
CA PHE A 130 -6.26 7.50 -9.27
C PHE A 130 -5.46 7.30 -10.56
N SER A 131 -4.42 6.47 -10.53
CA SER A 131 -3.65 6.11 -11.74
C SER A 131 -4.55 5.45 -12.79
N LEU A 132 -5.39 4.49 -12.39
CA LEU A 132 -6.31 3.83 -13.31
C LEU A 132 -7.39 4.77 -13.83
N LEU A 133 -7.90 5.71 -13.02
CA LEU A 133 -8.85 6.72 -13.47
C LEU A 133 -8.23 7.65 -14.52
N ILE A 134 -7.01 8.12 -14.29
CA ILE A 134 -6.25 8.94 -15.25
C ILE A 134 -6.04 8.18 -16.57
N LEU A 135 -5.59 6.93 -16.50
CA LEU A 135 -5.39 6.10 -17.69
C LEU A 135 -6.71 5.73 -18.38
N GLN A 136 -7.81 5.51 -17.64
CA GLN A 136 -9.14 5.28 -18.22
C GLN A 136 -9.68 6.52 -18.94
N PHE A 137 -9.44 7.70 -18.37
CA PHE A 137 -9.78 8.97 -18.99
C PHE A 137 -8.97 9.16 -20.29
N LEU A 138 -7.66 8.92 -20.24
CA LEU A 138 -6.79 9.00 -21.41
C LEU A 138 -7.21 8.02 -22.53
N ALA A 139 -7.51 6.76 -22.18
CA ALA A 139 -8.00 5.77 -23.12
C ALA A 139 -9.29 6.22 -23.84
N ARG A 140 -10.19 6.91 -23.12
CA ARG A 140 -11.45 7.45 -23.66
C ARG A 140 -11.29 8.70 -24.48
N LEU A 141 -10.29 9.52 -24.15
CA LEU A 141 -9.95 10.71 -24.92
C LEU A 141 -9.37 10.32 -26.28
N VAL A 142 -8.42 9.38 -26.27
CA VAL A 142 -7.66 8.97 -27.46
C VAL A 142 -8.44 7.99 -28.33
N ARG A 143 -9.22 7.08 -27.71
CA ARG A 143 -10.03 6.03 -28.35
C ARG A 143 -9.30 5.06 -29.29
N ASN A 144 -7.99 5.22 -29.46
CA ASN A 144 -7.14 4.36 -30.26
C ASN A 144 -6.17 3.58 -29.36
N PRO A 145 -6.20 2.24 -29.34
CA PRO A 145 -5.38 1.44 -28.44
C PRO A 145 -3.87 1.59 -28.70
N ARG A 146 -3.45 1.81 -29.95
CA ARG A 146 -2.02 1.96 -30.29
C ARG A 146 -1.48 3.29 -29.80
N VAL A 147 -2.21 4.38 -30.04
CA VAL A 147 -1.84 5.72 -29.56
C VAL A 147 -1.87 5.74 -28.04
N PHE A 148 -2.87 5.14 -27.40
CA PHE A 148 -2.92 4.97 -25.95
C PHE A 148 -1.69 4.23 -25.40
N THR A 149 -1.28 3.14 -26.05
CA THR A 149 -0.09 2.36 -25.66
C THR A 149 1.18 3.21 -25.72
N GLY A 150 1.34 4.01 -26.79
CA GLY A 150 2.46 4.95 -26.92
C GLY A 150 2.44 6.04 -25.85
N LEU A 151 1.28 6.64 -25.58
CA LEU A 151 1.14 7.67 -24.53
C LEU A 151 1.38 7.12 -23.13
N ALA A 152 0.99 5.87 -22.86
CA ALA A 152 1.29 5.20 -21.59
C ALA A 152 2.81 5.05 -21.39
N LEU A 153 3.57 4.75 -22.46
CA LEU A 153 5.04 4.73 -22.40
C LEU A 153 5.61 6.13 -22.16
N VAL A 154 5.08 7.16 -22.84
CA VAL A 154 5.49 8.55 -22.62
C VAL A 154 5.30 8.95 -21.16
N ILE A 155 4.14 8.64 -20.56
CA ILE A 155 3.89 8.90 -19.13
C ILE A 155 4.89 8.15 -18.26
N ALA A 156 5.16 6.86 -18.56
CA ALA A 156 6.09 6.05 -17.79
C ALA A 156 7.54 6.56 -17.82
N ILE A 157 7.94 7.29 -18.86
CA ILE A 157 9.28 7.89 -18.97
C ILE A 157 9.30 9.31 -18.41
N PHE A 158 8.28 10.11 -18.72
CA PHE A 158 8.24 11.52 -18.39
C PHE A 158 8.01 11.78 -16.89
N VAL A 159 7.12 11.02 -16.25
CA VAL A 159 6.82 11.19 -14.83
C VAL A 159 8.06 11.06 -13.94
N PRO A 160 8.89 10.02 -14.02
CA PRO A 160 10.06 9.90 -13.14
C PRO A 160 11.21 10.84 -13.51
N LEU A 161 11.15 11.51 -14.68
CA LEU A 161 12.04 12.63 -15.00
C LEU A 161 11.64 13.89 -14.22
N VAL A 162 10.34 14.16 -14.08
CA VAL A 162 9.81 15.34 -13.39
C VAL A 162 9.67 15.13 -11.88
N SER A 163 9.46 13.88 -11.44
CA SER A 163 9.15 13.55 -10.04
C SER A 163 10.17 14.09 -9.03
N PRO A 164 11.50 14.03 -9.27
CA PRO A 164 12.47 14.61 -8.34
C PRO A 164 12.20 16.09 -8.01
N HIS A 165 11.74 16.89 -8.98
CA HIS A 165 11.42 18.30 -8.77
C HIS A 165 10.13 18.49 -7.95
N LEU A 166 9.17 17.58 -8.07
CA LEU A 166 7.90 17.66 -7.33
C LEU A 166 8.06 17.32 -5.84
N TRP A 167 9.18 16.70 -5.48
CA TRP A 167 9.54 16.34 -4.11
C TRP A 167 10.41 17.38 -3.41
N ALA A 168 10.85 18.43 -4.11
CA ALA A 168 11.55 19.55 -3.50
C ALA A 168 10.65 20.25 -2.46
N HIS A 169 11.26 20.78 -1.39
CA HIS A 169 10.53 21.59 -0.42
C HIS A 169 9.91 22.83 -1.09
N GLY A 170 8.74 23.28 -0.62
CA GLY A 170 7.99 24.37 -1.25
C GLY A 170 6.93 23.90 -2.26
N VAL A 171 7.13 22.74 -2.90
CA VAL A 171 6.22 22.27 -3.95
C VAL A 171 4.95 21.66 -3.36
N ALA A 172 3.80 22.15 -3.83
CA ALA A 172 2.46 21.81 -3.34
C ALA A 172 2.19 22.24 -1.87
N ASP A 173 3.06 23.09 -1.30
CA ASP A 173 2.81 23.72 -0.01
C ASP A 173 1.58 24.64 -0.11
N GLY A 174 0.63 24.45 0.82
CA GLY A 174 -0.64 25.18 0.84
C GLY A 174 -1.82 24.51 0.14
N LEU A 175 -1.60 23.44 -0.63
CA LEU A 175 -2.70 22.64 -1.17
C LEU A 175 -3.49 21.93 -0.05
N TRP A 176 -4.75 21.62 -0.33
CA TRP A 176 -5.55 20.81 0.58
C TRP A 176 -4.92 19.42 0.74
N LEU A 177 -4.90 18.90 1.97
CA LEU A 177 -4.16 17.70 2.37
C LEU A 177 -4.36 16.48 1.43
N PRO A 178 -5.58 16.14 0.98
CA PRO A 178 -5.79 14.99 0.09
C PRO A 178 -5.15 15.18 -1.28
N ILE A 179 -5.13 16.42 -1.79
CA ILE A 179 -4.55 16.75 -3.09
C ILE A 179 -3.04 16.75 -2.99
N ARG A 180 -2.49 17.36 -1.93
CA ARG A 180 -1.05 17.40 -1.68
C ARG A 180 -0.44 16.00 -1.64
N GLY A 181 -1.08 15.07 -0.93
CA GLY A 181 -0.62 13.68 -0.83
C GLY A 181 -0.58 12.92 -2.16
N LEU A 182 -1.20 13.45 -3.23
CA LEU A 182 -1.05 12.91 -4.58
C LEU A 182 0.22 13.42 -5.29
N PHE A 183 0.78 14.55 -4.90
CA PHE A 183 1.96 15.14 -5.55
C PHE A 183 3.27 14.59 -5.00
N ASN A 184 3.46 14.60 -3.68
CA ASN A 184 4.68 14.14 -3.03
C ASN A 184 4.41 13.47 -1.68
N GLY A 185 5.42 12.78 -1.16
CA GLY A 185 5.37 12.07 0.13
C GLY A 185 5.97 12.84 1.30
N ASN A 186 6.25 14.14 1.13
CA ASN A 186 6.81 14.97 2.20
C ASN A 186 5.80 15.09 3.34
N THR A 187 6.28 14.98 4.58
CA THR A 187 5.43 15.06 5.78
C THR A 187 4.79 16.43 5.88
N ASP A 188 3.47 16.47 5.94
CA ASP A 188 2.69 17.71 6.15
C ASP A 188 1.61 17.47 7.20
N ARG A 189 1.48 18.41 8.14
CA ARG A 189 0.52 18.35 9.26
C ARG A 189 0.50 16.97 9.95
N GLY A 190 1.66 16.33 10.10
CA GLY A 190 1.79 15.03 10.76
C GLY A 190 1.35 13.83 9.93
N VAL A 191 1.11 13.98 8.62
CA VAL A 191 0.79 12.88 7.71
C VAL A 191 1.78 12.87 6.55
N SER A 192 2.26 11.68 6.18
CA SER A 192 3.10 11.47 5.00
C SER A 192 2.43 10.49 4.04
N SER A 193 2.48 10.80 2.73
CA SER A 193 2.03 9.85 1.71
C SER A 193 3.17 8.89 1.38
N LEU A 194 2.94 7.60 1.54
CA LEU A 194 3.91 6.57 1.18
C LEU A 194 3.93 6.36 -0.35
N PHE A 195 2.78 6.52 -0.99
CA PHE A 195 2.59 6.26 -2.42
C PHE A 195 1.85 7.42 -3.13
N PRO A 196 2.47 8.60 -3.28
CA PRO A 196 1.90 9.68 -4.10
C PRO A 196 1.77 9.26 -5.58
N LEU A 197 1.12 10.05 -6.43
CA LEU A 197 1.11 9.75 -7.87
C LEU A 197 2.49 9.92 -8.50
N PHE A 198 3.32 10.84 -8.03
CA PHE A 198 4.66 11.07 -8.57
C PHE A 198 5.70 10.48 -7.61
N PRO A 199 6.45 9.44 -7.99
CA PRO A 199 6.59 8.85 -9.33
C PRO A 199 5.64 7.67 -9.62
N TRP A 200 4.84 7.21 -8.65
CA TRP A 200 4.30 5.85 -8.67
C TRP A 200 3.30 5.55 -9.79
N ILE A 201 2.66 6.55 -10.42
CA ILE A 201 1.85 6.39 -11.65
C ILE A 201 2.65 5.85 -12.85
N THR A 202 3.99 5.92 -12.76
CA THR A 202 4.90 5.31 -13.75
C THR A 202 4.67 3.80 -13.89
N PHE A 203 4.51 3.07 -12.79
CA PHE A 203 4.34 1.62 -12.82
C PHE A 203 3.02 1.18 -13.49
N PRO A 204 1.84 1.74 -13.18
CA PRO A 204 0.61 1.42 -13.91
C PRO A 204 0.66 1.93 -15.36
N ALA A 205 1.31 3.06 -15.66
CA ALA A 205 1.49 3.52 -17.04
C ALA A 205 2.39 2.54 -17.85
N PHE A 206 3.50 2.10 -17.26
CA PHE A 206 4.39 1.10 -17.86
C PHE A 206 3.68 -0.25 -18.00
N GLY A 207 2.91 -0.65 -16.98
CA GLY A 207 2.04 -1.82 -17.05
C GLY A 207 1.04 -1.73 -18.20
N ALA A 208 0.42 -0.56 -18.41
CA ALA A 208 -0.50 -0.33 -19.52
C ALA A 208 0.21 -0.40 -20.89
N PHE A 209 1.43 0.13 -21.00
CA PHE A 209 2.26 -0.05 -22.19
C PHE A 209 2.49 -1.55 -22.49
N LEU A 210 2.90 -2.33 -21.50
CA LEU A 210 3.10 -3.79 -21.65
C LEU A 210 1.80 -4.52 -21.98
N GLY A 211 0.67 -4.09 -21.41
CA GLY A 211 -0.66 -4.63 -21.72
C GLY A 211 -1.06 -4.36 -23.17
N GLY A 212 -0.74 -3.18 -23.69
CA GLY A 212 -0.90 -2.84 -25.11
C GLY A 212 -0.03 -3.69 -26.03
N LEU A 213 1.23 -3.89 -25.65
CA LEU A 213 2.16 -4.76 -26.39
C LEU A 213 1.68 -6.22 -26.39
N TYR A 214 1.26 -6.75 -25.24
CA TYR A 214 0.72 -8.10 -25.17
C TYR A 214 -0.56 -8.25 -26.00
N ARG A 215 -1.45 -7.25 -25.94
CA ARG A 215 -2.66 -7.24 -26.76
C ARG A 215 -2.29 -7.36 -28.25
N HIS A 216 -1.33 -6.57 -28.70
CA HIS A 216 -0.90 -6.57 -30.09
C HIS A 216 -0.21 -7.87 -30.54
N LEU A 217 0.58 -8.49 -29.66
CA LEU A 217 1.38 -9.67 -30.00
C LEU A 217 0.64 -11.01 -29.80
N ARG A 218 -0.26 -11.08 -28.82
CA ARG A 218 -0.88 -12.34 -28.35
C ARG A 218 -2.41 -12.36 -28.39
N VAL A 219 -3.08 -11.21 -28.32
CA VAL A 219 -4.55 -11.16 -28.23
C VAL A 219 -5.20 -10.82 -29.56
N GLU A 220 -4.62 -9.93 -30.35
CA GLU A 220 -5.08 -9.59 -31.70
C GLU A 220 -4.63 -10.68 -32.70
N PRO A 221 -5.55 -11.53 -33.21
CA PRO A 221 -5.18 -12.54 -34.17
C PRO A 221 -4.90 -11.91 -35.55
N ILE A 222 -3.88 -12.41 -36.24
CA ILE A 222 -3.71 -12.28 -37.70
C ILE A 222 -3.92 -13.68 -38.27
N ASP A 223 -4.84 -13.83 -39.21
CA ASP A 223 -5.19 -15.12 -39.82
C ASP A 223 -5.48 -16.23 -38.78
N GLY A 224 -6.16 -15.85 -37.70
CA GLY A 224 -6.53 -16.75 -36.60
C GLY A 224 -5.38 -17.12 -35.64
N LYS A 225 -4.18 -16.57 -35.82
CA LYS A 225 -2.99 -16.87 -35.00
C LYS A 225 -2.46 -15.64 -34.28
N ALA A 226 -1.89 -15.85 -33.09
CA ALA A 226 -1.07 -14.86 -32.40
C ALA A 226 0.24 -14.64 -33.17
N ARG A 227 0.84 -13.46 -33.02
CA ARG A 227 2.14 -13.14 -33.65
C ARG A 227 3.27 -13.85 -32.94
N TRP A 228 3.20 -13.91 -31.62
CA TRP A 228 4.23 -14.49 -30.75
C TRP A 228 3.65 -15.64 -29.93
N SER A 229 4.49 -16.59 -29.52
CA SER A 229 4.16 -17.58 -28.51
C SER A 229 4.36 -17.02 -27.10
N GLU A 230 3.77 -17.64 -26.08
CA GLU A 230 3.95 -17.20 -24.68
C GLU A 230 5.43 -17.22 -24.26
N PRO A 231 6.22 -18.27 -24.54
CA PRO A 231 7.64 -18.29 -24.18
C PRO A 231 8.44 -17.15 -24.84
N LYS A 232 8.13 -16.84 -26.12
CA LYS A 232 8.80 -15.74 -26.84
C LYS A 232 8.49 -14.39 -26.20
N PHE A 233 7.25 -14.18 -25.76
CA PHE A 233 6.88 -12.96 -25.03
C PHE A 233 7.59 -12.86 -23.69
N LEU A 234 7.63 -13.95 -22.90
CA LEU A 234 8.33 -13.98 -21.61
C LEU A 234 9.84 -13.76 -21.76
N ALA A 235 10.47 -14.33 -22.79
CA ALA A 235 11.87 -14.09 -23.09
C ALA A 235 12.12 -12.60 -23.44
N GLY A 236 11.23 -11.99 -24.24
CA GLY A 236 11.28 -10.56 -24.52
C GLY A 236 11.15 -9.69 -23.27
N LEU A 237 10.25 -10.05 -22.34
CA LEU A 237 10.14 -9.38 -21.04
C LEU A 237 11.40 -9.55 -20.19
N ALA A 238 12.01 -10.74 -20.17
CA ALA A 238 13.24 -10.99 -19.43
C ALA A 238 14.41 -10.14 -19.97
N VAL A 239 14.56 -10.07 -21.29
CA VAL A 239 15.57 -9.22 -21.94
C VAL A 239 15.34 -7.74 -21.62
N LEU A 240 14.12 -7.25 -21.78
CA LEU A 240 13.77 -5.87 -21.42
C LEU A 240 14.04 -5.59 -19.93
N GLY A 241 13.68 -6.54 -19.06
CA GLY A 241 13.91 -6.47 -17.62
C GLY A 241 15.40 -6.39 -17.27
N ALA A 242 16.24 -7.22 -17.90
CA ALA A 242 17.69 -7.19 -17.72
C ALA A 242 18.31 -5.87 -18.18
N VAL A 243 17.88 -5.33 -19.33
CA VAL A 243 18.35 -4.03 -19.84
C VAL A 243 17.97 -2.90 -18.90
N LEU A 244 16.71 -2.83 -18.47
CA LEU A 244 16.24 -1.80 -17.54
C LEU A 244 16.94 -1.89 -16.18
N LEU A 245 17.15 -3.11 -15.69
CA LEU A 245 17.86 -3.34 -14.44
C LEU A 245 19.33 -2.88 -14.53
N ALA A 246 20.07 -3.33 -15.54
CA ALA A 246 21.47 -2.98 -15.74
C ALA A 246 21.66 -1.47 -15.96
N TRP A 247 20.79 -0.85 -16.75
CA TRP A 247 20.82 0.59 -16.95
C TRP A 247 20.45 1.36 -15.67
N GLY A 248 19.39 0.95 -14.98
CA GLY A 248 18.93 1.60 -13.75
C GLY A 248 20.00 1.58 -12.66
N THR A 249 20.59 0.42 -12.39
CA THR A 249 21.63 0.28 -11.35
C THR A 249 22.92 1.02 -11.70
N SER A 250 23.35 0.97 -12.97
CA SER A 250 24.57 1.68 -13.41
C SER A 250 24.44 3.20 -13.40
N ARG A 251 23.22 3.75 -13.57
CA ARG A 251 23.00 5.20 -13.64
C ARG A 251 22.51 5.83 -12.35
N GLN A 252 21.95 5.04 -11.42
CA GLN A 252 21.32 5.58 -10.21
C GLN A 252 22.27 6.44 -9.36
N GLN A 253 23.48 5.97 -9.11
CA GLN A 253 24.44 6.71 -8.28
C GLN A 253 24.87 8.02 -8.95
N ALA A 254 25.23 7.97 -10.23
CA ALA A 254 25.65 9.15 -10.99
C ALA A 254 24.50 10.16 -11.15
N TRP A 255 23.25 9.71 -11.24
CA TRP A 255 22.09 10.60 -11.35
C TRP A 255 21.80 11.33 -10.04
N LEU A 256 21.84 10.61 -8.91
CA LEU A 256 21.50 11.18 -7.60
C LEU A 256 22.63 12.02 -7.01
N TRP A 257 23.87 11.57 -7.18
CA TRP A 257 25.04 12.14 -6.49
C TRP A 257 26.02 12.83 -7.46
N GLY A 258 25.73 12.83 -8.76
CA GLY A 258 26.54 13.52 -9.76
C GLY A 258 26.25 15.01 -9.74
N GLY A 259 27.20 15.79 -9.24
CA GLY A 259 27.06 17.25 -9.17
C GLY A 259 28.19 17.90 -8.38
N GLN A 260 28.04 19.20 -8.16
CA GLN A 260 28.94 19.99 -7.31
C GLN A 260 28.19 20.46 -6.07
N TRP A 261 28.78 20.25 -4.90
CA TRP A 261 28.26 20.79 -3.65
C TRP A 261 28.61 22.27 -3.56
N LEU A 262 27.59 23.11 -3.51
CA LEU A 262 27.70 24.56 -3.34
C LEU A 262 26.93 24.97 -2.08
N GLN A 263 27.39 26.03 -1.43
CA GLN A 263 26.71 26.60 -0.28
C GLN A 263 25.85 27.78 -0.73
N GLU A 264 24.53 27.65 -0.59
CA GLU A 264 23.57 28.71 -0.93
C GLU A 264 22.78 29.09 0.33
N ASN A 265 22.76 30.39 0.67
CA ASN A 265 22.05 30.90 1.85
C ASN A 265 22.37 30.13 3.16
N GLY A 266 23.62 29.72 3.33
CA GLY A 266 24.09 28.96 4.49
C GLY A 266 23.79 27.45 4.46
N THR A 267 23.11 26.95 3.43
CA THR A 267 22.76 25.52 3.29
C THR A 267 23.57 24.86 2.18
N TRP A 268 24.09 23.65 2.44
CA TRP A 268 24.79 22.87 1.42
C TRP A 268 23.81 22.18 0.48
N MET A 269 23.97 22.45 -0.82
CA MET A 269 23.13 21.91 -1.88
C MET A 269 23.99 21.26 -2.97
N LEU A 270 23.55 20.11 -3.47
CA LEU A 270 24.16 19.43 -4.60
C LEU A 270 23.55 19.97 -5.90
N HIS A 271 24.34 20.68 -6.69
CA HIS A 271 23.96 21.15 -8.01
C HIS A 271 24.25 20.07 -9.04
N SER A 272 23.18 19.51 -9.60
CA SER A 272 23.20 18.52 -10.67
C SER A 272 22.54 19.10 -11.93
N PRO A 273 22.71 18.47 -13.11
CA PRO A 273 21.95 18.84 -14.32
C PRO A 273 20.44 18.77 -14.13
N THR A 274 19.96 18.02 -13.13
CA THR A 274 18.54 17.92 -12.83
C THR A 274 18.06 19.05 -11.93
N GLY A 275 18.90 19.56 -11.03
CA GLY A 275 18.51 20.62 -10.10
C GLY A 275 19.45 20.71 -8.92
N ALA A 276 19.11 21.58 -7.98
CA ALA A 276 19.85 21.77 -6.74
C ALA A 276 19.03 21.21 -5.56
N PHE A 277 19.64 20.30 -4.80
CA PHE A 277 18.95 19.57 -3.73
C PHE A 277 19.81 19.53 -2.46
N THR A 278 19.17 19.67 -1.31
CA THR A 278 19.82 19.43 -0.01
C THR A 278 20.09 17.94 0.21
N TYR A 279 21.00 17.60 1.12
CA TYR A 279 21.28 16.20 1.46
C TYR A 279 20.03 15.42 1.91
N GLY A 280 19.14 16.07 2.67
CA GLY A 280 17.87 15.46 3.11
C GLY A 280 16.93 15.18 1.94
N GLU A 281 16.81 16.12 1.00
CA GLU A 281 15.99 15.95 -0.20
C GLU A 281 16.53 14.86 -1.12
N LEU A 282 17.87 14.73 -1.27
CA LEU A 282 18.49 13.65 -2.03
C LEU A 282 18.06 12.26 -1.53
N GLY A 283 17.95 12.10 -0.20
CA GLY A 283 17.40 10.89 0.41
C GLY A 283 15.92 10.66 0.07
N ALA A 284 15.09 11.71 0.12
CA ALA A 284 13.67 11.63 -0.21
C ALA A 284 13.43 11.29 -1.70
N ILE A 285 14.21 11.88 -2.62
CA ILE A 285 14.05 11.69 -4.06
C ILE A 285 14.73 10.41 -4.58
N ALA A 286 15.53 9.71 -3.78
CA ALA A 286 16.29 8.51 -4.19
C ALA A 286 15.42 7.45 -4.88
N ASN A 287 14.14 7.36 -4.50
CA ASN A 287 13.18 6.40 -5.03
C ASN A 287 12.33 6.95 -6.20
N THR A 288 12.53 8.22 -6.57
CA THR A 288 11.71 8.95 -7.54
C THR A 288 12.34 9.12 -8.91
N THR A 289 13.66 8.90 -9.01
CA THR A 289 14.42 9.12 -10.24
C THR A 289 14.17 8.05 -11.30
N LEU A 290 14.33 8.43 -12.56
CA LEU A 290 14.19 7.51 -13.71
C LEU A 290 15.06 6.25 -13.59
N PRO A 291 16.36 6.30 -13.22
CA PRO A 291 17.16 5.08 -13.02
C PRO A 291 16.64 4.18 -11.90
N SER A 292 16.18 4.77 -10.80
CA SER A 292 15.61 4.04 -9.65
C SER A 292 14.33 3.30 -10.04
N VAL A 293 13.46 3.98 -10.80
CA VAL A 293 12.22 3.38 -11.33
C VAL A 293 12.51 2.31 -12.38
N ALA A 294 13.47 2.55 -13.29
CA ALA A 294 13.90 1.56 -14.28
C ALA A 294 14.47 0.30 -13.63
N GLY A 295 15.31 0.44 -12.60
CA GLY A 295 15.84 -0.69 -11.84
C GLY A 295 14.74 -1.55 -11.22
N ARG A 296 13.75 -0.92 -10.58
CA ARG A 296 12.58 -1.62 -10.02
C ARG A 296 11.75 -2.30 -11.10
N ALA A 297 11.44 -1.60 -12.19
CA ALA A 297 10.72 -2.18 -13.32
C ALA A 297 11.48 -3.40 -13.88
N GLY A 298 12.80 -3.32 -14.00
CA GLY A 298 13.67 -4.41 -14.41
C GLY A 298 13.53 -5.66 -13.54
N PHE A 299 13.61 -5.51 -12.21
CA PHE A 299 13.38 -6.60 -11.27
C PHE A 299 11.99 -7.22 -11.39
N ILE A 300 10.96 -6.39 -11.52
CA ILE A 300 9.57 -6.87 -11.62
C ILE A 300 9.37 -7.66 -12.91
N LEU A 301 9.95 -7.22 -14.03
CA LEU A 301 9.90 -7.94 -15.31
C LEU A 301 10.65 -9.27 -15.25
N LEU A 302 11.85 -9.29 -14.67
CA LEU A 302 12.62 -10.53 -14.49
C LEU A 302 11.86 -11.51 -13.61
N GLY A 303 11.37 -11.07 -12.44
CA GLY A 303 10.57 -11.90 -11.53
C GLY A 303 9.28 -12.39 -12.17
N GLY A 304 8.53 -11.51 -12.85
CA GLY A 304 7.30 -11.87 -13.55
C GLY A 304 7.54 -12.85 -14.71
N SER A 305 8.61 -12.67 -15.48
CA SER A 305 8.97 -13.57 -16.58
C SER A 305 9.38 -14.95 -16.06
N LEU A 306 10.15 -15.01 -14.96
CA LEU A 306 10.53 -16.25 -14.29
C LEU A 306 9.31 -16.99 -13.75
N MET A 307 8.42 -16.30 -13.03
CA MET A 307 7.19 -16.92 -12.50
C MET A 307 6.27 -17.40 -13.62
N GLY A 308 6.17 -16.66 -14.73
CA GLY A 308 5.45 -17.09 -15.93
C GLY A 308 6.06 -18.34 -16.57
N ALA A 309 7.39 -18.40 -16.65
CA ALA A 309 8.09 -19.58 -17.18
C ALA A 309 7.92 -20.81 -16.28
N ILE A 310 7.96 -20.63 -14.96
CA ILE A 310 7.67 -21.69 -13.99
C ILE A 310 6.25 -22.22 -14.19
N GLU A 311 5.24 -21.35 -14.33
CA GLU A 311 3.85 -21.78 -14.53
C GLU A 311 3.65 -22.50 -15.89
N LEU A 312 4.38 -22.13 -16.94
CA LEU A 312 4.36 -22.85 -18.22
C LEU A 312 4.91 -24.28 -18.11
N LEU A 313 5.93 -24.48 -17.28
CA LEU A 313 6.58 -25.78 -17.07
C LEU A 313 5.88 -26.62 -15.98
N ARG A 314 5.11 -25.97 -15.10
CA ARG A 314 4.46 -26.61 -13.97
C ARG A 314 3.43 -27.66 -14.44
N PRO A 315 3.46 -28.89 -13.89
CA PRO A 315 2.41 -29.87 -14.14
C PRO A 315 1.06 -29.34 -13.65
N LYS A 316 0.05 -29.36 -14.53
CA LYS A 316 -1.32 -28.94 -14.17
C LYS A 316 -2.00 -30.05 -13.38
N GLY A 317 -1.85 -30.03 -12.06
CA GLY A 317 -2.53 -30.97 -11.15
C GLY A 317 -4.00 -30.62 -10.89
N HIS A 318 -4.78 -31.60 -10.43
CA HIS A 318 -6.21 -31.47 -10.10
C HIS A 318 -6.49 -30.84 -8.72
N GLY A 319 -5.71 -29.84 -8.31
CA GLY A 319 -5.83 -29.18 -6.99
C GLY A 319 -6.04 -27.66 -7.08
N PRO A 320 -6.51 -27.02 -5.98
CA PRO A 320 -6.56 -25.57 -5.91
C PRO A 320 -5.14 -25.01 -5.97
N ASN A 321 -4.90 -24.03 -6.85
CA ASN A 321 -3.61 -23.34 -6.93
C ASN A 321 -3.65 -22.13 -5.99
N PRO A 322 -2.91 -22.14 -4.86
CA PRO A 322 -2.96 -21.06 -3.86
C PRO A 322 -2.51 -19.72 -4.44
N ILE A 323 -1.55 -19.71 -5.37
CA ILE A 323 -1.04 -18.48 -6.01
C ILE A 323 -2.14 -17.87 -6.89
N LYS A 324 -2.86 -18.72 -7.63
CA LYS A 324 -4.02 -18.29 -8.43
C LYS A 324 -5.16 -17.76 -7.56
N ALA A 325 -5.38 -18.39 -6.40
CA ALA A 325 -6.34 -17.92 -5.41
C ALA A 325 -5.93 -16.55 -4.84
N ALA A 326 -4.68 -16.41 -4.41
CA ALA A 326 -4.12 -15.16 -3.91
C ALA A 326 -4.20 -14.04 -4.94
N SER A 327 -3.92 -14.35 -6.19
CA SER A 327 -4.02 -13.41 -7.30
C SER A 327 -5.46 -12.91 -7.48
N ALA A 328 -6.43 -13.81 -7.55
CA ALA A 328 -7.84 -13.47 -7.78
C ALA A 328 -8.48 -12.72 -6.59
N GLU A 329 -8.07 -13.03 -5.37
CA GLU A 329 -8.62 -12.49 -4.13
C GLU A 329 -7.67 -11.50 -3.43
N SER A 330 -6.77 -10.88 -4.18
CA SER A 330 -5.71 -10.00 -3.65
C SER A 330 -6.23 -8.89 -2.71
N LEU A 331 -7.35 -8.25 -3.02
CA LEU A 331 -7.94 -7.23 -2.14
C LEU A 331 -8.48 -7.82 -0.82
N LEU A 332 -9.08 -9.01 -0.87
CA LEU A 332 -9.55 -9.70 0.34
C LEU A 332 -8.37 -10.06 1.24
N LEU A 333 -7.33 -10.66 0.65
CA LEU A 333 -6.13 -11.02 1.41
C LEU A 333 -5.43 -9.77 1.96
N TYR A 334 -5.42 -8.68 1.19
CA TYR A 334 -4.91 -7.39 1.64
C TYR A 334 -5.62 -6.90 2.91
N MET A 335 -6.96 -6.87 2.90
CA MET A 335 -7.72 -6.45 4.07
C MET A 335 -7.55 -7.42 5.24
N LEU A 336 -7.59 -8.74 4.97
CA LEU A 336 -7.54 -9.78 6.00
C LEU A 336 -6.23 -9.73 6.80
N HIS A 337 -5.07 -9.73 6.13
CA HIS A 337 -3.81 -9.72 6.85
C HIS A 337 -3.59 -8.40 7.59
N LEU A 338 -3.89 -7.24 7.01
CA LEU A 338 -3.74 -5.96 7.71
C LEU A 338 -4.58 -5.90 9.00
N ASN A 339 -5.85 -6.30 8.93
CA ASN A 339 -6.70 -6.32 10.12
C ASN A 339 -6.20 -7.35 11.14
N LEU A 340 -5.74 -8.52 10.69
CA LEU A 340 -5.14 -9.52 11.57
C LEU A 340 -3.90 -8.97 12.29
N LEU A 341 -2.96 -8.37 11.57
CA LEU A 341 -1.71 -7.89 12.14
C LEU A 341 -1.93 -6.68 13.06
N PHE A 342 -2.58 -5.63 12.53
CA PHE A 342 -2.67 -4.34 13.21
C PHE A 342 -3.83 -4.22 14.19
N SER A 343 -4.94 -4.92 13.96
CA SER A 343 -6.11 -4.84 14.86
C SER A 343 -6.20 -5.99 15.85
N VAL A 344 -5.77 -7.21 15.48
CA VAL A 344 -5.88 -8.39 16.35
C VAL A 344 -4.57 -8.66 17.10
N LEU A 345 -3.48 -8.93 16.37
CA LEU A 345 -2.21 -9.35 16.97
C LEU A 345 -1.52 -8.23 17.76
N LEU A 346 -1.60 -6.99 17.26
CA LEU A 346 -1.11 -5.80 17.97
C LEU A 346 -2.11 -5.20 18.98
N SER A 347 -3.23 -5.87 19.25
CA SER A 347 -4.14 -5.40 20.30
C SER A 347 -3.44 -5.45 21.67
N PRO A 348 -3.67 -4.46 22.57
CA PRO A 348 -3.04 -4.44 23.89
C PRO A 348 -3.28 -5.72 24.70
N ALA A 349 -4.44 -6.37 24.52
CA ALA A 349 -4.76 -7.64 25.16
C ALA A 349 -3.88 -8.78 24.66
N VAL A 350 -3.68 -8.89 23.34
CA VAL A 350 -2.85 -9.94 22.74
C VAL A 350 -1.37 -9.68 23.06
N ILE A 351 -0.90 -8.43 22.99
CA ILE A 351 0.47 -8.08 23.40
C ILE A 351 0.69 -8.42 24.87
N GLY A 352 -0.26 -8.11 25.75
CA GLY A 352 -0.16 -8.43 27.17
C GLY A 352 -0.09 -9.92 27.49
N LEU A 353 -0.73 -10.76 26.67
CA LEU A 353 -0.71 -12.23 26.83
C LEU A 353 0.50 -12.90 26.16
N THR A 354 0.94 -12.39 25.02
CA THR A 354 1.93 -13.06 24.16
C THR A 354 3.32 -12.44 24.23
N GLY A 355 3.43 -11.19 24.69
CA GLY A 355 4.66 -10.39 24.60
C GLY A 355 5.02 -9.97 23.17
N LEU A 356 4.18 -10.25 22.16
CA LEU A 356 4.45 -10.01 20.74
C LEU A 356 4.20 -8.55 20.33
N GLY A 357 4.98 -7.64 20.90
CA GLY A 357 4.97 -6.23 20.52
C GLY A 357 5.78 -5.94 19.24
N TRP A 358 5.92 -4.65 18.95
CA TRP A 358 6.77 -4.17 17.85
C TRP A 358 8.23 -4.57 18.06
N GLY A 359 8.85 -5.16 17.03
CA GLY A 359 10.26 -5.55 17.04
C GLY A 359 10.61 -6.62 18.09
N SER A 360 9.63 -7.36 18.60
CA SER A 360 9.84 -8.30 19.72
C SER A 360 10.48 -9.63 19.32
N LEU A 361 10.61 -9.91 18.01
CA LEU A 361 11.09 -11.20 17.49
C LEU A 361 12.44 -11.08 16.78
N GLY A 362 13.22 -12.15 16.90
CA GLY A 362 14.34 -12.44 16.00
C GLY A 362 13.89 -13.14 14.71
N TRP A 363 14.84 -13.54 13.88
CA TRP A 363 14.58 -14.21 12.59
C TRP A 363 13.71 -15.47 12.69
N PRO A 364 14.01 -16.46 13.56
CA PRO A 364 13.24 -17.71 13.59
C PRO A 364 11.76 -17.47 13.93
N GLY A 365 11.49 -16.64 14.94
CA GLY A 365 10.13 -16.29 15.35
C GLY A 365 9.38 -15.54 14.27
N THR A 366 10.05 -14.57 13.63
CA THR A 366 9.45 -13.80 12.53
C THR A 366 9.12 -14.70 11.34
N LEU A 367 10.02 -15.60 10.92
CA LEU A 367 9.78 -16.50 9.80
C LEU A 367 8.61 -17.47 10.07
N LEU A 368 8.51 -18.00 11.29
CA LEU A 368 7.39 -18.85 11.69
C LEU A 368 6.06 -18.09 11.67
N LEU A 369 6.04 -16.87 12.22
CA LEU A 369 4.84 -16.02 12.21
C LEU A 369 4.45 -15.65 10.77
N THR A 370 5.42 -15.29 9.93
CA THR A 370 5.21 -15.02 8.50
C THR A 370 4.58 -16.22 7.79
N ALA A 371 5.15 -17.42 7.98
CA ALA A 371 4.60 -18.64 7.38
C ALA A 371 3.17 -18.94 7.86
N ALA A 372 2.88 -18.74 9.16
CA ALA A 372 1.55 -18.93 9.72
C ALA A 372 0.53 -17.94 9.14
N VAL A 373 0.89 -16.65 9.06
CA VAL A 373 0.01 -15.61 8.52
C VAL A 373 -0.22 -15.81 7.01
N ILE A 374 0.81 -16.16 6.25
CA ILE A 374 0.68 -16.52 4.82
C ILE A 374 -0.24 -17.73 4.67
N GLY A 375 -0.02 -18.80 5.43
CA GLY A 375 -0.82 -20.02 5.37
C GLY A 375 -2.30 -19.77 5.66
N LEU A 376 -2.59 -18.99 6.70
CA LEU A 376 -3.96 -18.58 7.05
C LEU A 376 -4.62 -17.76 5.93
N ASN A 377 -3.90 -16.79 5.36
CA ASN A 377 -4.41 -15.96 4.26
C ASN A 377 -4.68 -16.79 3.00
N LEU A 378 -3.74 -17.65 2.60
CA LEU A 378 -3.92 -18.52 1.44
C LEU A 378 -5.10 -19.48 1.63
N TRP A 379 -5.23 -20.07 2.82
CA TRP A 379 -6.37 -20.92 3.18
C TRP A 379 -7.69 -20.15 3.09
N ALA A 380 -7.76 -18.94 3.64
CA ALA A 380 -8.94 -18.08 3.57
C ALA A 380 -9.30 -17.71 2.12
N GLY A 381 -8.30 -17.41 1.29
CA GLY A 381 -8.49 -17.14 -0.15
C GLY A 381 -9.09 -18.33 -0.90
N ILE A 382 -8.58 -19.54 -0.66
CA ILE A 382 -9.12 -20.77 -1.27
C ILE A 382 -10.54 -21.04 -0.79
N LEU A 383 -10.82 -20.88 0.51
CA LEU A 383 -12.14 -21.07 1.09
C LEU A 383 -13.15 -20.07 0.49
N TRP A 384 -12.76 -18.81 0.38
CA TRP A 384 -13.59 -17.78 -0.21
C TRP A 384 -13.91 -18.06 -1.67
N GLN A 385 -12.95 -18.55 -2.47
CA GLN A 385 -13.23 -18.96 -3.84
C GLN A 385 -14.28 -20.07 -3.93
N ARG A 386 -14.26 -21.04 -3.02
CA ARG A 386 -15.31 -22.09 -2.96
C ARG A 386 -16.67 -21.48 -2.63
N VAL A 387 -16.73 -20.52 -1.69
CA VAL A 387 -17.98 -19.81 -1.36
C VAL A 387 -18.52 -19.02 -2.55
N ARG A 388 -17.65 -18.36 -3.33
CA ARG A 388 -18.04 -17.59 -4.53
C ARG A 388 -18.67 -18.44 -5.64
N GLN A 389 -18.40 -19.75 -5.67
CA GLN A 389 -19.08 -20.67 -6.60
C GLN A 389 -20.57 -20.84 -6.28
N THR A 390 -21.00 -20.46 -5.08
CA THR A 390 -22.40 -20.50 -4.63
C THR A 390 -22.90 -19.09 -4.31
N PRO A 391 -23.51 -18.37 -5.27
CA PRO A 391 -23.88 -16.96 -5.12
C PRO A 391 -24.81 -16.67 -3.93
N GLU A 392 -25.74 -17.57 -3.63
CA GLU A 392 -26.68 -17.43 -2.51
C GLU A 392 -25.97 -17.46 -1.17
N ARG A 393 -25.07 -18.42 -0.96
CA ARG A 393 -24.26 -18.51 0.26
C ARG A 393 -23.35 -17.30 0.40
N MET A 394 -22.71 -16.86 -0.70
CA MET A 394 -21.87 -15.67 -0.71
C MET A 394 -22.65 -14.42 -0.28
N ARG A 395 -23.83 -14.17 -0.87
CA ARG A 395 -24.68 -13.03 -0.51
C ARG A 395 -25.16 -13.12 0.94
N GLY A 396 -25.57 -14.30 1.39
CA GLY A 396 -25.98 -14.51 2.78
C GLY A 396 -24.86 -14.23 3.79
N LEU A 397 -23.63 -14.67 3.51
CA LEU A 397 -22.47 -14.38 4.34
C LEU A 397 -22.10 -12.88 4.32
N GLN A 398 -22.11 -12.25 3.14
CA GLN A 398 -21.86 -10.81 3.03
C GLN A 398 -22.89 -9.99 3.80
N LEU A 399 -24.17 -10.31 3.69
CA LEU A 399 -25.24 -9.63 4.43
C LEU A 399 -25.07 -9.79 5.94
N LYS A 400 -24.76 -11.01 6.41
CA LYS A 400 -24.48 -11.25 7.84
C LYS A 400 -23.25 -10.47 8.32
N ALA A 401 -22.17 -10.46 7.54
CA ALA A 401 -20.96 -9.72 7.86
C ALA A 401 -21.22 -8.21 7.92
N VAL A 402 -21.96 -7.65 6.95
CA VAL A 402 -22.35 -6.24 6.93
C VAL A 402 -23.29 -5.92 8.08
N ALA A 403 -24.24 -6.79 8.42
CA ALA A 403 -25.14 -6.59 9.54
C ALA A 403 -24.39 -6.59 10.88
N LEU A 404 -23.48 -7.55 11.09
CA LEU A 404 -22.63 -7.61 12.28
C LEU A 404 -21.73 -6.37 12.37
N LEU A 405 -21.13 -5.96 11.26
CA LEU A 405 -20.33 -4.74 11.20
C LEU A 405 -21.17 -3.50 11.49
N GLY A 406 -22.41 -3.44 11.00
CA GLY A 406 -23.34 -2.34 11.27
C GLY A 406 -23.73 -2.25 12.74
N VAL A 407 -24.01 -3.39 13.37
CA VAL A 407 -24.27 -3.45 14.83
C VAL A 407 -23.03 -3.02 15.61
N TRP A 408 -21.85 -3.54 15.25
CA TRP A 408 -20.59 -3.13 15.88
C TRP A 408 -20.28 -1.65 15.64
N PHE A 409 -20.60 -1.11 14.47
CA PHE A 409 -20.43 0.31 14.18
C PHE A 409 -21.27 1.17 15.13
N VAL A 410 -22.52 0.80 15.37
CA VAL A 410 -23.42 1.56 16.25
C VAL A 410 -23.07 1.39 17.73
N VAL A 411 -22.74 0.18 18.18
CA VAL A 411 -22.58 -0.15 19.61
C VAL A 411 -21.11 -0.04 20.08
N GLY A 412 -20.17 -0.25 19.17
CA GLY A 412 -18.74 -0.25 19.46
C GLY A 412 -18.22 1.12 19.91
N GLY A 413 -17.11 1.11 20.66
CA GLY A 413 -16.41 2.31 21.09
C GLY A 413 -17.10 3.14 22.20
N TRP A 414 -18.41 3.02 22.39
CA TRP A 414 -19.13 3.75 23.45
C TRP A 414 -18.68 3.38 24.86
N TRP A 415 -18.22 2.14 25.08
CA TRP A 415 -17.62 1.74 26.34
C TRP A 415 -16.32 2.51 26.62
N THR A 416 -15.47 2.66 25.61
CA THR A 416 -14.22 3.45 25.69
C THR A 416 -14.52 4.92 25.97
N PHE A 417 -15.51 5.48 25.29
CA PHE A 417 -15.99 6.84 25.57
C PHE A 417 -16.45 6.99 27.03
N ARG A 418 -17.32 6.09 27.53
CA ARG A 418 -17.77 6.10 28.93
C ARG A 418 -16.62 5.94 29.92
N HIS A 419 -15.62 5.12 29.59
CA HIS A 419 -14.44 4.92 30.41
C HIS A 419 -13.66 6.24 30.57
N PHE A 420 -13.34 6.93 29.48
CA PHE A 420 -12.62 8.21 29.55
C PHE A 420 -13.46 9.38 30.06
N LEU A 421 -14.80 9.30 29.98
CA LEU A 421 -15.67 10.28 30.62
C LEU A 421 -15.61 10.19 32.16
N GLN A 422 -15.37 9.01 32.71
CA GLN A 422 -15.24 8.77 34.16
C GLN A 422 -13.79 8.87 34.65
N SER A 423 -12.84 8.54 33.78
CA SER A 423 -11.41 8.46 34.08
C SER A 423 -10.61 9.21 33.00
N PRO A 424 -10.79 10.54 32.85
CA PRO A 424 -10.14 11.32 31.80
C PRO A 424 -8.62 11.34 31.93
N GLU A 425 -8.10 11.06 33.12
CA GLU A 425 -6.67 11.07 33.42
C GLU A 425 -5.92 9.94 32.73
N LEU A 426 -6.63 8.83 32.45
CA LEU A 426 -6.11 7.65 31.78
C LEU A 426 -6.08 7.77 30.26
N ALA A 427 -6.64 8.86 29.70
CA ALA A 427 -6.63 9.08 28.27
C ALA A 427 -5.21 9.25 27.73
N LYS A 428 -4.93 8.60 26.60
CA LYS A 428 -3.64 8.70 25.90
C LYS A 428 -3.69 9.61 24.69
N GLU A 429 -4.89 9.92 24.21
CA GLU A 429 -5.15 10.72 23.03
C GLU A 429 -6.00 11.95 23.38
N PRO A 430 -5.78 13.09 22.70
CA PRO A 430 -6.42 14.35 23.04
C PRO A 430 -7.84 14.44 22.47
N TYR A 431 -8.79 13.75 23.09
CA TYR A 431 -10.20 13.82 22.66
C TYR A 431 -10.86 15.13 23.07
N HIS A 432 -11.69 15.69 22.19
CA HIS A 432 -12.33 17.01 22.38
C HIS A 432 -13.17 17.12 23.67
N PHE A 433 -13.76 16.03 24.16
CA PHE A 433 -14.59 16.03 25.37
C PHE A 433 -13.81 15.95 26.68
N LEU A 434 -12.48 15.72 26.64
CA LEU A 434 -11.71 15.43 27.85
C LEU A 434 -11.70 16.60 28.83
N ASN A 435 -11.60 17.85 28.36
CA ASN A 435 -11.64 19.00 29.27
C ASN A 435 -12.98 19.12 30.01
N ALA A 436 -14.10 18.85 29.35
CA ALA A 436 -15.40 18.81 30.02
C ALA A 436 -15.47 17.68 31.06
N ALA A 437 -14.89 16.50 30.75
CA ALA A 437 -14.80 15.38 31.69
C ALA A 437 -13.91 15.69 32.90
N ARG A 438 -12.76 16.36 32.69
CA ARG A 438 -11.85 16.80 33.75
C ARG A 438 -12.54 17.78 34.70
N VAL A 439 -13.19 18.81 34.16
CA VAL A 439 -13.94 19.80 34.95
C VAL A 439 -15.03 19.12 35.77
N ARG A 440 -15.80 18.19 35.18
CA ARG A 440 -16.83 17.42 35.91
C ARG A 440 -16.27 16.60 37.07
N LYS A 441 -15.01 16.15 36.97
CA LYS A 441 -14.32 15.38 38.00
C LYS A 441 -13.57 16.26 39.02
N GLY A 442 -13.59 17.59 38.85
CA GLY A 442 -12.87 18.53 39.71
C GLY A 442 -11.38 18.67 39.39
N LEU A 443 -10.96 18.27 38.18
CA LEU A 443 -9.58 18.41 37.70
C LEU A 443 -9.43 19.66 36.82
N PRO A 444 -8.27 20.33 36.84
CA PRO A 444 -8.03 21.49 36.00
C PRO A 444 -8.00 21.07 34.51
N PRO A 445 -8.58 21.87 33.59
CA PRO A 445 -8.46 21.64 32.16
C PRO A 445 -7.01 21.81 31.70
N THR A 446 -6.66 21.17 30.58
CA THR A 446 -5.32 21.25 29.96
C THR A 446 -5.46 21.57 28.46
N PRO A 447 -4.41 22.06 27.77
CA PRO A 447 -4.54 22.48 26.36
C PRO A 447 -5.12 21.42 25.41
N ASP A 448 -4.89 20.15 25.71
CA ASP A 448 -5.30 19.00 24.91
C ASP A 448 -6.18 17.99 25.68
N GLY A 449 -6.56 18.32 26.92
CA GLY A 449 -7.33 17.45 27.81
C GLY A 449 -6.58 16.26 28.41
N LEU A 450 -5.28 16.10 28.11
CA LEU A 450 -4.46 15.02 28.67
C LEU A 450 -3.92 15.38 30.06
N SER A 451 -3.71 14.36 30.91
CA SER A 451 -3.07 14.54 32.22
C SER A 451 -1.64 15.07 32.06
N ARG A 452 -1.28 16.01 32.94
CA ARG A 452 0.05 16.62 33.10
C ARG A 452 0.68 16.28 34.45
N ASP A 453 0.01 15.47 35.26
CA ASP A 453 0.49 15.03 36.57
C ASP A 453 0.48 13.50 36.63
N PRO A 454 1.66 12.85 36.74
CA PRO A 454 1.74 11.41 36.88
C PRO A 454 0.96 10.88 38.09
N GLN A 455 0.88 11.64 39.19
CA GLN A 455 0.17 11.21 40.40
C GLN A 455 -1.34 11.10 40.16
N GLU A 456 -1.91 12.02 39.38
CA GLU A 456 -3.30 12.01 38.95
C GLU A 456 -3.60 10.70 38.18
N TYR A 457 -2.72 10.33 37.22
CA TYR A 457 -2.85 9.10 36.44
C TYR A 457 -2.77 7.86 37.33
N PHE A 458 -1.74 7.76 38.17
CA PHE A 458 -1.49 6.55 38.97
C PHE A 458 -2.57 6.32 40.03
N ARG A 459 -3.11 7.39 40.63
CA ARG A 459 -4.22 7.29 41.58
C ARG A 459 -5.47 6.69 40.94
N GLU A 460 -5.83 7.15 39.73
CA GLU A 460 -6.98 6.59 39.03
C GLU A 460 -6.70 5.17 38.52
N ALA A 461 -5.48 4.89 38.07
CA ALA A 461 -5.06 3.55 37.66
C ALA A 461 -5.18 2.54 38.82
N GLU A 462 -4.76 2.92 40.02
CA GLU A 462 -4.89 2.12 41.24
C GLU A 462 -6.37 1.90 41.62
N ARG A 463 -7.19 2.97 41.60
CA ARG A 463 -8.64 2.88 41.82
C ARG A 463 -9.32 1.90 40.85
N ARG A 464 -8.86 1.86 39.60
CA ARG A 464 -9.34 0.96 38.54
C ARG A 464 -8.65 -0.41 38.55
N LYS A 465 -7.75 -0.67 39.51
CA LYS A 465 -6.98 -1.92 39.66
C LYS A 465 -6.15 -2.27 38.42
N ILE A 466 -5.66 -1.26 37.71
CA ILE A 466 -4.76 -1.43 36.56
C ILE A 466 -3.37 -1.76 37.09
N ARG A 467 -2.88 -2.97 36.80
CA ARG A 467 -1.52 -3.38 37.14
C ARG A 467 -0.53 -2.78 36.14
N LEU A 468 0.41 -1.99 36.64
CA LEU A 468 1.50 -1.40 35.85
C LEU A 468 2.82 -1.97 36.37
N SER A 469 3.67 -2.46 35.47
CA SER A 469 5.06 -2.81 35.81
C SER A 469 5.86 -1.56 36.17
N GLU A 470 6.97 -1.71 36.88
CA GLU A 470 7.84 -0.58 37.24
C GLU A 470 8.36 0.15 36.00
N GLY A 471 8.77 -0.59 34.96
CA GLY A 471 9.16 -0.01 33.67
C GLY A 471 8.03 0.80 33.02
N ALA A 472 6.80 0.26 33.01
CA ALA A 472 5.66 0.99 32.44
C ALA A 472 5.30 2.25 33.24
N ARG A 473 5.49 2.24 34.56
CA ARG A 473 5.34 3.46 35.39
C ARG A 473 6.40 4.50 35.02
N ALA A 474 7.67 4.10 34.89
CA ALA A 474 8.74 5.00 34.51
C ALA A 474 8.55 5.61 33.11
N ASP A 475 8.06 4.81 32.14
CA ASP A 475 7.74 5.30 30.79
C ASP A 475 6.56 6.28 30.79
N LEU A 476 5.50 5.98 31.55
CA LEU A 476 4.33 6.85 31.67
C LEU A 476 4.66 8.17 32.36
N THR A 477 5.49 8.14 33.41
CA THR A 477 5.98 9.36 34.06
C THR A 477 6.72 10.24 33.06
N ARG A 478 7.70 9.68 32.33
CA ARG A 478 8.43 10.41 31.29
C ARG A 478 7.52 11.00 30.21
N LEU A 479 6.51 10.24 29.77
CA LEU A 479 5.54 10.70 28.78
C LEU A 479 4.64 11.84 29.30
N ILE A 480 4.21 11.77 30.55
CA ILE A 480 3.35 12.80 31.16
C ILE A 480 4.15 14.06 31.50
N GLU A 481 5.41 13.91 31.88
CA GLU A 481 6.32 15.02 32.16
C GLU A 481 6.73 15.75 30.87
N SER A 482 7.02 15.05 29.78
CA SER A 482 7.35 15.69 28.50
C SER A 482 6.22 16.57 27.96
N ARG A 483 4.97 16.22 28.29
CA ARG A 483 3.81 17.06 28.02
C ARG A 483 3.86 18.39 28.80
N ARG A 484 4.41 18.45 30.01
CA ARG A 484 4.50 19.74 30.74
C ARG A 484 5.39 20.75 30.04
N GLU A 485 6.41 20.28 29.32
CA GLU A 485 7.46 21.10 28.71
C GLU A 485 7.04 21.69 27.35
N SER A 486 6.07 21.08 26.66
CA SER A 486 5.58 21.52 25.35
C SER A 486 4.60 22.71 25.43
N ARG A 487 5.04 23.84 26.02
CA ARG A 487 4.26 25.09 26.09
C ARG A 487 4.21 25.82 24.76
#